data_AF-A0A936GQD9-F1
#
_entry.id   AF-A0A936GQD9-F1
#
_cell.length_a   1.000
_cell.length_b   1.000
_cell.length_c   1.000
_cell.angle_alpha   90.00
_cell.angle_beta   90.00
_cell.angle_gamma   90.00
#
_symmetry.space_group_name_H-M   'P 1'
#
loop_
_entity.id
_entity.type
_entity.pdbx_description
1 polymer ?
#
loop_
_entity_poly.entity_id
_entity_poly.type
_entity_poly.pdbx_seq_one_letter_code
_entity_poly.pdbx_strand_id
1 'polypeptide(L)'
;MSEKSKNTQRDWSKFDSHVITQEEYDEIPELTDEFFDKATFHIGGKVVSKEEYANAAKKHIQRGRPKSDNNKVLLSVRYSPEVVEYFRSTGEGWQTRMDEALKEWVKDHAA
;
A
#
# COMPACT_ATOMS: atom_id res chain seq x y z
N MET A 1 1.72 -32.72 25.47
CA MET A 1 2.62 -31.98 24.56
C MET A 1 3.53 -31.15 25.45
N SER A 2 4.82 -31.46 25.51
CA SER A 2 5.76 -30.83 26.43
C SER A 2 6.28 -29.53 25.80
N GLU A 3 5.93 -28.40 26.40
CA GLU A 3 6.45 -27.10 26.01
C GLU A 3 7.90 -26.98 26.45
N LYS A 4 8.80 -26.88 25.46
CA LYS A 4 10.20 -26.53 25.69
C LYS A 4 10.25 -25.08 26.17
N SER A 5 10.46 -24.89 27.47
CA SER A 5 10.72 -23.58 28.08
C SER A 5 11.93 -22.93 27.39
N LYS A 6 11.69 -21.80 26.72
CA LYS A 6 12.77 -20.97 26.18
C LYS A 6 13.47 -20.33 27.37
N ASN A 7 14.71 -20.73 27.62
CA ASN A 7 15.60 -20.16 28.64
C ASN A 7 15.98 -18.72 28.27
N THR A 8 15.03 -17.80 28.41
CA THR A 8 15.26 -16.36 28.36
C THR A 8 15.20 -15.84 29.79
N GLN A 9 16.21 -15.07 30.20
CA GLN A 9 16.36 -14.43 31.51
C GLN A 9 15.21 -13.45 31.87
N ARG A 10 14.16 -13.37 31.05
CA ARG A 10 13.02 -12.48 31.24
C ARG A 10 11.83 -13.30 31.72
N ASP A 11 11.28 -12.87 32.84
CA ASP A 11 10.03 -13.38 33.36
C ASP A 11 8.85 -12.82 32.56
N TRP A 12 8.38 -13.58 31.59
CA TRP A 12 7.25 -13.21 30.72
C TRP A 12 5.92 -13.19 31.48
N SER A 13 5.75 -14.04 32.49
CA SER A 13 4.53 -14.09 33.31
C SER A 13 4.31 -12.79 34.07
N LYS A 14 5.39 -12.14 34.52
CA LYS A 14 5.34 -10.82 35.14
C LYS A 14 4.89 -9.73 34.16
N PHE A 15 5.39 -9.76 32.92
CA PHE A 15 5.01 -8.78 31.90
C PHE A 15 3.54 -8.91 31.49
N ASP A 16 3.06 -10.13 31.29
CA ASP A 16 1.65 -10.39 30.91
C ASP A 16 0.65 -10.03 32.01
N SER A 17 1.10 -9.96 33.27
CA SER A 17 0.26 -9.54 34.40
C SER A 17 0.11 -8.02 34.55
N HIS A 18 0.91 -7.22 33.83
CA HIS A 18 0.87 -5.76 33.90
C HIS A 18 -0.36 -5.21 33.16
N VAL A 19 -1.12 -4.34 33.82
CA VAL A 19 -2.26 -3.63 33.23
C VAL A 19 -1.85 -2.19 33.03
N ILE A 20 -1.78 -1.77 31.77
CA ILE A 20 -1.39 -0.41 31.37
C ILE A 20 -2.38 0.59 31.99
N THR A 21 -1.87 1.57 32.73
CA THR A 21 -2.68 2.64 33.33
C THR A 21 -2.69 3.89 32.44
N GLN A 22 -3.58 4.84 32.74
CA GLN A 22 -3.68 6.08 31.98
C GLN A 22 -2.46 6.98 32.21
N GLU A 23 -1.93 7.01 33.44
CA GLU A 23 -0.76 7.83 33.77
C GLU A 23 0.49 7.41 32.96
N GLU A 24 0.60 6.12 32.63
CA GLU A 24 1.68 5.61 31.78
C GLU A 24 1.69 6.22 30.37
N TYR A 25 0.53 6.67 29.86
CA TYR A 25 0.45 7.39 28.58
C TYR A 25 0.85 8.85 28.72
N ASP A 26 0.54 9.48 29.85
CA ASP A 26 0.86 10.89 30.12
C ASP A 26 2.38 11.09 30.30
N GLU A 27 3.09 10.04 30.73
CA GLU A 27 4.56 10.01 30.85
C GLU A 27 5.30 9.75 29.53
N ILE A 28 4.60 9.39 28.45
CA ILE A 28 5.24 9.14 27.15
C ILE A 28 5.73 10.48 26.57
N PRO A 29 7.03 10.60 26.24
CA PRO A 29 7.54 11.82 25.65
C PRO A 29 6.89 12.08 24.29
N GLU A 30 6.60 13.35 24.00
CA GLU A 30 6.10 13.74 22.69
C GLU A 30 7.12 13.41 21.59
N LEU A 31 6.62 12.80 20.52
CA LEU A 31 7.43 12.39 19.38
C LEU A 31 7.67 13.58 18.44
N THR A 32 8.38 14.59 18.94
CA THR A 32 8.70 15.82 18.21
C THR A 32 9.80 15.61 17.16
N ASP A 33 9.99 16.57 16.26
CA ASP A 33 11.03 16.48 15.22
C ASP A 33 12.45 16.28 15.79
N GLU A 34 12.73 16.85 16.97
CA GLU A 34 14.01 16.67 17.67
C GLU A 34 14.29 15.21 18.05
N PHE A 35 13.25 14.42 18.32
CA PHE A 35 13.38 12.99 18.57
C PHE A 35 13.90 12.29 17.31
N PHE A 36 13.34 12.63 16.14
CA PHE A 36 13.73 12.04 14.86
C PHE A 36 15.11 12.49 14.39
N ASP A 37 15.54 13.70 14.74
CA ASP A 37 16.89 14.19 14.41
C ASP A 37 18.00 13.37 15.09
N LYS A 38 17.72 12.80 16.26
CA LYS A 38 18.64 11.91 16.99
C LYS A 38 18.55 10.44 16.53
N ALA A 39 17.69 10.12 15.57
CA ALA A 39 17.46 8.75 15.14
C ALA A 39 18.72 8.15 14.49
N THR A 40 19.00 6.89 14.82
CA THR A 40 20.06 6.11 14.17
C THR A 40 19.46 5.25 13.06
N PHE A 41 19.80 5.55 11.82
CA PHE A 41 19.28 4.82 10.66
C PHE A 41 19.92 3.44 10.53
N HIS A 42 19.11 2.43 10.23
CA HIS A 42 19.58 1.05 10.04
C HIS A 42 19.04 0.44 8.74
N ILE A 43 19.88 -0.31 8.03
CA ILE A 43 19.48 -1.17 6.90
C ILE A 43 20.01 -2.58 7.15
N GLY A 44 19.11 -3.57 7.20
CA GLY A 44 19.50 -4.97 7.41
C GLY A 44 20.31 -5.22 8.69
N GLY A 45 20.04 -4.46 9.75
CA GLY A 45 20.74 -4.53 11.04
C GLY A 45 22.07 -3.77 11.11
N LYS A 46 22.47 -3.04 10.06
CA LYS A 46 23.68 -2.18 10.06
C LYS A 46 23.30 -0.72 10.21
N VAL A 47 24.02 0.02 11.05
CA VAL A 47 23.91 1.48 11.15
C VAL A 47 24.40 2.10 9.83
N VAL A 48 23.60 3.00 9.26
CA VAL A 48 23.89 3.71 8.01
C VAL A 48 23.69 5.21 8.18
N SER A 49 24.21 6.02 7.26
CA SER A 49 23.95 7.46 7.26
C SER A 49 22.52 7.78 6.82
N LYS A 50 22.04 8.99 7.15
CA LYS A 50 20.73 9.51 6.72
C LYS A 50 20.57 9.49 5.19
N GLU A 51 21.61 9.85 4.46
CA GLU A 51 21.63 9.87 2.99
C GLU A 51 21.56 8.47 2.38
N GLU A 52 22.33 7.53 2.94
CA GLU A 52 22.31 6.13 2.51
C GLU A 52 20.94 5.49 2.75
N TYR A 53 20.34 5.76 3.92
CA TYR A 53 18.97 5.34 4.23
C TYR A 53 17.95 5.93 3.24
N ALA A 54 18.03 7.23 2.96
CA ALA A 54 17.14 7.88 2.01
C ALA A 54 17.25 7.30 0.59
N ASN A 55 18.46 6.98 0.14
CA ASN A 55 18.71 6.38 -1.16
C ASN A 55 18.17 4.94 -1.24
N ALA A 56 18.38 4.15 -0.19
CA ALA A 56 17.81 2.80 -0.10
C ALA A 56 16.28 2.85 -0.10
N ALA A 57 15.68 3.73 0.70
CA ALA A 57 14.22 3.94 0.73
C ALA A 57 13.67 4.32 -0.64
N LYS A 58 14.29 5.28 -1.34
CA LYS A 58 13.93 5.65 -2.72
C LYS A 58 13.99 4.46 -3.67
N LYS A 59 15.08 3.67 -3.63
CA LYS A 59 15.23 2.46 -4.47
C LYS A 59 14.15 1.42 -4.17
N HIS A 60 13.76 1.28 -2.90
CA HIS A 60 12.68 0.36 -2.51
C HIS A 60 11.29 0.83 -2.93
N ILE A 61 11.01 2.14 -2.89
CA ILE A 61 9.75 2.72 -3.42
C ILE A 61 9.60 2.46 -4.93
N GLN A 62 10.71 2.42 -5.67
CA GLN A 62 10.71 2.08 -7.10
C GLN A 62 10.44 0.59 -7.38
N ARG A 63 10.33 -0.27 -6.35
CA ARG A 63 9.98 -1.68 -6.52
C ARG A 63 8.45 -1.83 -6.52
N GLY A 64 7.87 -1.93 -7.71
CA GLY A 64 6.45 -2.17 -7.97
C GLY A 64 6.19 -2.33 -9.47
N ARG A 65 4.97 -2.69 -9.89
CA ARG A 65 4.63 -2.63 -11.34
C ARG A 65 4.85 -1.19 -11.80
N PRO A 66 5.66 -0.93 -12.84
CA PRO A 66 5.83 0.42 -13.34
C PRO A 66 4.45 1.02 -13.65
N LYS A 67 4.26 2.28 -13.26
CA LYS A 67 3.03 3.01 -13.57
C LYS A 67 2.84 2.94 -15.09
N SER A 68 1.72 2.38 -15.55
CA SER A 68 1.44 2.31 -16.98
C SER A 68 1.30 3.74 -17.51
N ASP A 69 2.08 4.10 -18.53
CA ASP A 69 1.96 5.39 -19.20
C ASP A 69 0.60 5.57 -19.89
N ASN A 70 -0.04 4.45 -20.26
CA ASN A 70 -1.39 4.41 -20.82
C ASN A 70 -2.34 3.70 -19.86
N ASN A 71 -2.89 4.42 -18.89
CA ASN A 71 -3.95 3.90 -18.02
C ASN A 71 -5.34 4.23 -18.61
N LYS A 72 -6.30 3.34 -18.37
CA LYS A 72 -7.71 3.65 -18.68
C LYS A 72 -8.18 4.75 -17.73
N VAL A 73 -8.85 5.77 -18.27
CA VAL A 73 -9.44 6.85 -17.47
C VAL A 73 -10.83 6.40 -17.02
N LEU A 74 -11.10 6.45 -15.70
CA LEU A 74 -12.43 6.16 -15.16
C LEU A 74 -13.31 7.40 -15.34
N LEU A 75 -14.31 7.31 -16.22
CA LEU A 75 -15.30 8.35 -16.45
C LEU A 75 -16.70 7.87 -16.04
N SER A 76 -17.52 8.78 -15.51
CA SER A 76 -18.94 8.53 -15.23
C SER A 76 -19.77 9.05 -16.38
N VAL A 77 -20.14 8.17 -17.31
CA VAL A 77 -20.93 8.48 -18.52
C VAL A 77 -22.25 7.71 -18.45
N ARG A 78 -23.34 8.36 -18.86
CA ARG A 78 -24.64 7.70 -19.01
C ARG A 78 -24.80 7.22 -20.46
N TYR A 79 -25.12 5.95 -20.61
CA TYR A 79 -25.42 5.33 -21.91
C TYR A 79 -26.92 5.02 -22.01
N SER A 80 -27.43 4.95 -23.23
CA SER A 80 -28.79 4.46 -23.46
C SER A 80 -28.95 3.01 -23.00
N PRO A 81 -30.13 2.62 -22.47
CA PRO A 81 -30.35 1.29 -21.91
C PRO A 81 -30.12 0.18 -22.95
N GLU A 82 -30.56 0.37 -24.20
CA GLU A 82 -30.41 -0.62 -25.28
C GLU A 82 -28.95 -0.96 -25.58
N VAL A 83 -28.04 0.02 -25.48
CA VAL A 83 -26.60 -0.17 -25.69
C VAL A 83 -26.03 -1.03 -24.58
N VAL A 84 -26.37 -0.71 -23.33
CA VAL A 84 -25.87 -1.44 -22.15
C VAL A 84 -26.41 -2.87 -22.14
N GLU A 85 -27.68 -3.07 -22.45
CA GLU A 85 -28.31 -4.39 -22.54
C GLU A 85 -27.66 -5.26 -23.61
N TYR A 86 -27.46 -4.72 -24.81
CA TYR A 86 -26.77 -5.40 -25.90
C TYR A 86 -25.39 -5.89 -25.46
N PHE A 87 -24.53 -5.00 -24.96
CA PHE A 87 -23.19 -5.41 -24.56
C PHE A 87 -23.23 -6.39 -23.38
N ARG A 88 -24.07 -6.18 -22.37
CA ARG A 88 -24.19 -7.13 -21.24
C ARG A 88 -24.60 -8.54 -21.69
N SER A 89 -25.44 -8.66 -22.71
CA SER A 89 -25.83 -9.97 -23.28
C SER A 89 -24.66 -10.73 -23.91
N THR A 90 -23.56 -10.04 -24.26
CA THR A 90 -22.33 -10.69 -24.76
C THR A 90 -21.54 -11.42 -23.68
N GLY A 91 -21.96 -11.33 -22.41
CA GLY A 91 -21.36 -12.06 -21.29
C GLY A 91 -20.13 -11.38 -20.70
N GLU A 92 -19.26 -12.18 -20.07
CA GLU A 92 -18.02 -11.69 -19.45
C GLU A 92 -17.16 -10.89 -20.45
N GLY A 93 -16.57 -9.80 -19.98
CA GLY A 93 -15.78 -8.91 -20.82
C GLY A 93 -16.57 -7.91 -21.67
N TRP A 94 -17.89 -7.76 -21.46
CA TRP A 94 -18.72 -6.84 -22.25
C TRP A 94 -18.22 -5.39 -22.26
N GLN A 95 -17.65 -4.90 -21.15
CA GLN A 95 -17.06 -3.56 -21.09
C GLN A 95 -15.83 -3.42 -21.99
N THR A 96 -15.02 -4.48 -22.11
CA THR A 96 -13.87 -4.50 -23.02
C THR A 96 -14.34 -4.47 -24.48
N ARG A 97 -15.37 -5.26 -24.83
CA ARG A 97 -15.96 -5.22 -26.18
C ARG A 97 -16.55 -3.84 -26.51
N MET A 98 -17.16 -3.19 -25.52
CA MET A 98 -17.67 -1.83 -25.67
C MET A 98 -16.53 -0.81 -25.90
N ASP A 99 -15.42 -0.94 -25.16
CA ASP A 99 -14.20 -0.12 -25.36
C ASP A 99 -13.58 -0.33 -26.75
N GLU A 100 -13.57 -1.56 -27.26
CA GLU A 100 -13.11 -1.89 -28.61
C GLU A 100 -13.99 -1.27 -29.69
N ALA A 101 -15.32 -1.35 -29.56
CA ALA A 101 -16.25 -0.72 -30.48
C ALA A 101 -16.08 0.81 -30.53
N LEU A 102 -15.86 1.45 -29.38
CA LEU A 102 -15.57 2.89 -29.33
C LEU A 102 -14.23 3.22 -30.01
N LYS A 103 -13.20 2.38 -29.86
CA LYS A 103 -11.91 2.55 -30.54
C LYS A 103 -12.03 2.40 -32.05
N GLU A 104 -12.80 1.44 -32.53
CA GLU A 104 -13.07 1.25 -33.96
C GLU A 104 -13.79 2.47 -34.54
N TRP A 105 -14.85 2.94 -33.87
CA TRP A 105 -15.54 4.16 -34.26
C TRP A 105 -14.59 5.37 -34.35
N VAL A 106 -13.71 5.56 -33.36
CA VAL A 106 -12.70 6.62 -33.38
C VAL A 106 -11.73 6.46 -34.56
N LYS A 107 -11.26 5.24 -34.87
CA LYS A 107 -10.35 5.02 -36.02
C LYS A 107 -11.01 5.39 -37.35
N ASP A 108 -12.28 5.05 -37.52
CA ASP A 108 -12.99 5.25 -38.77
C ASP A 108 -13.46 6.70 -38.97
N HIS A 109 -13.58 7.47 -37.89
CA HIS A 109 -14.16 8.82 -37.89
C HIS A 109 -13.20 9.93 -37.42
N ALA A 110 -11.99 9.58 -36.98
CA ALA A 110 -10.94 10.56 -36.72
C ALA A 110 -10.23 10.93 -38.03
N ALA A 111 -10.55 12.12 -38.55
CA ALA A 111 -9.82 12.76 -39.64
C ALA A 111 -8.51 13.40 -39.16
#